data_AF-A0A1T5M7E8-F1
#
_entry.id   AF-A0A1T5M7E8-F1
#
_cell.length_a   1.000
_cell.length_b   1.000
_cell.length_c   1.000
_cell.angle_alpha   90.00
_cell.angle_beta   90.00
_cell.angle_gamma   90.00
#
_symmetry.space_group_name_H-M   'P 1'
#
loop_
_entity.id
_entity.type
_entity.pdbx_description
1 polymer ?
#
loop_
_entity_poly.entity_id
_entity_poly.type
_entity_poly.pdbx_seq_one_letter_code
_entity_poly.pdbx_strand_id
1 'polypeptide(L)' 'MNNELVAGRQYLLDGKIVVVILKPVNRSKTIYSVELPGPSIMAVERNRLQEIQQS' A
#
# COMPACT_ATOMS: atom_id res chain seq x y z
N MET A 1 -1.31 -8.91 -15.05
CA MET A 1 -2.38 -8.69 -14.05
C MET A 1 -2.18 -7.31 -13.43
N ASN A 2 -3.05 -6.36 -13.74
CA ASN A 2 -3.05 -5.03 -13.11
C ASN A 2 -3.76 -5.13 -11.76
N ASN A 3 -3.08 -5.61 -10.72
CA ASN A 3 -3.58 -5.48 -9.35
C ASN A 3 -3.43 -4.02 -8.94
N GLU A 4 -4.47 -3.24 -9.22
CA GLU A 4 -4.62 -1.88 -8.78
C GLU A 4 -4.83 -1.87 -7.26
N LEU A 5 -4.02 -1.08 -6.54
CA LEU A 5 -4.16 -0.97 -5.10
C LEU A 5 -5.40 -0.14 -4.74
N VAL A 6 -6.19 -0.63 -3.79
CA VAL A 6 -7.45 0.00 -3.38
C VAL A 6 -7.22 0.82 -2.12
N ALA A 7 -7.58 2.11 -2.16
CA ALA A 7 -7.55 2.98 -0.99
C ALA A 7 -8.47 2.45 0.12
N GLY A 8 -8.05 2.62 1.38
CA GLY A 8 -8.72 2.12 2.57
C GLY A 8 -8.53 0.62 2.84
N ARG A 9 -7.87 -0.14 1.94
CA ARG A 9 -7.54 -1.54 2.18
C ARG A 9 -6.15 -1.71 2.79
N GLN A 10 -6.00 -2.81 3.53
CA GLN A 10 -4.75 -3.25 4.13
C GLN A 10 -3.90 -4.07 3.16
N TYR A 11 -2.60 -3.84 3.18
CA TYR A 11 -1.59 -4.54 2.40
C TYR A 11 -0.35 -4.79 3.26
N LEU A 12 0.52 -5.71 2.83
CA LEU A 12 1.83 -5.93 3.43
C LEU A 12 2.89 -5.10 2.70
N LEU A 13 3.53 -4.19 3.41
CA LEU A 13 4.76 -3.53 3.00
C LEU A 13 5.95 -4.46 3.25
N ASP A 14 6.71 -4.72 2.19
CA ASP A 14 7.86 -5.64 2.15
C ASP A 14 7.55 -7.05 2.68
N GLY A 15 6.29 -7.48 2.58
CA GLY A 15 5.82 -8.76 3.10
C GLY A 15 5.78 -8.87 4.63
N LYS A 16 5.99 -7.77 5.38
CA LYS A 16 6.16 -7.80 6.85
C LYS A 16 5.23 -6.86 7.60
N ILE A 17 5.04 -5.64 7.11
CA ILE A 17 4.36 -4.57 7.86
C ILE A 17 2.97 -4.37 7.27
N VAL A 18 1.92 -4.49 8.07
CA VAL A 18 0.56 -4.18 7.61
C VAL A 18 0.41 -2.66 7.51
N VAL A 19 -0.01 -2.18 6.34
CA VAL A 19 -0.24 -0.76 6.05
C VAL A 19 -1.58 -0.56 5.38
N VAL A 20 -2.19 0.62 5.55
CA VAL A 20 -3.42 1.00 4.84
C VAL A 20 -3.09 1.89 3.66
N ILE A 21 -3.60 1.58 2.47
CA ILE A 21 -3.43 2.48 1.31
C ILE A 21 -4.30 3.71 1.49
N LEU A 22 -3.72 4.90 1.35
CA LEU A 22 -4.48 6.14 1.39
C LEU A 22 -4.82 6.63 -0.01
N LYS A 23 -3.80 6.84 -0.85
CA LYS A 23 -3.96 7.36 -2.23
C LYS A 23 -2.70 7.18 -3.07
N PRO A 24 -2.81 7.14 -4.41
CA PRO A 24 -1.64 7.27 -5.28
C PRO A 24 -1.03 8.68 -5.14
N VAL A 25 0.30 8.75 -5.10
CA VAL A 25 1.06 10.01 -5.05
C VAL A 25 1.30 10.56 -6.45
N ASN A 26 1.35 9.69 -7.46
CA ASN A 26 1.58 10.08 -8.85
C ASN A 26 0.49 9.53 -9.79
N ARG A 27 0.34 10.19 -10.95
CA ARG A 27 -0.64 9.80 -11.97
C ARG A 27 -0.39 8.40 -12.55
N SER A 28 0.88 7.98 -12.58
CA SER A 28 1.29 6.65 -13.05
C SER A 28 1.01 5.52 -12.06
N LYS A 29 0.50 5.82 -10.86
CA LYS A 29 0.16 4.83 -9.81
C LYS A 29 1.32 3.88 -9.49
N THR A 30 2.56 4.40 -9.46
CA THR A 30 3.75 3.63 -9.06
C THR A 30 4.17 3.91 -7.63
N ILE A 31 3.69 5.00 -7.04
CA ILE A 31 3.95 5.40 -5.65
C ILE A 31 2.62 5.65 -4.95
N TYR A 32 2.47 5.10 -3.75
CA TYR A 32 1.28 5.22 -2.93
C TYR A 32 1.63 5.78 -1.56
N SER A 33 0.76 6.65 -1.06
CA SER A 33 0.78 7.09 0.33
C SER A 33 0.09 6.02 1.16
N VAL A 34 0.75 5.56 2.21
CA VAL A 34 0.26 4.51 3.11
C VAL A 34 0.36 4.96 4.56
N GLU A 35 -0.55 4.47 5.37
CA GLU A 35 -0.54 4.62 6.83
C GLU A 35 0.11 3.37 7.46
N LEU A 36 1.12 3.60 8.30
CA LEU A 36 1.80 2.55 9.07
C LEU A 36 0.99 2.21 10.33
N PRO A 37 1.33 1.14 11.06
CA PRO A 37 0.81 0.93 12.40
C PRO A 37 1.22 2.10 13.32
N GLY A 38 0.29 3.03 13.57
CA GLY A 38 0.51 4.26 14.34
C GLY A 38 0.23 5.54 13.54
N PRO A 39 0.54 6.73 14.07
CA PRO A 39 0.16 8.02 13.45
C PRO A 39 1.07 8.45 12.28
N SER A 40 1.75 7.51 11.62
CA SER A 40 2.80 7.80 10.65
C SER A 40 2.36 7.46 9.23
N ILE A 41 2.53 8.42 8.31
CA ILE A 41 2.23 8.27 6.89
C ILE A 41 3.53 8.31 6.10
N MET A 42 3.69 7.41 5.12
CA MET A 42 4.83 7.42 4.21
C MET A 42 4.43 7.13 2.76
N ALA A 43 5.27 7.59 1.82
CA ALA A 43 5.15 7.24 0.41
C ALA A 43 6.02 6.01 0.11
N VAL A 44 5.43 5.00 -0.53
CA VAL A 44 6.10 3.75 -0.87
C VAL A 44 5.83 3.37 -2.32
N GLU A 45 6.79 2.65 -2.91
CA GLU A 45 6.63 2.10 -4.25
C GLU A 45 5.59 0.96 -4.25
N ARG A 46 4.83 0.85 -5.33
CA ARG A 46 3.79 -0.17 -5.50
C ARG A 46 4.35 -1.59 -5.41
N ASN A 47 5.53 -1.85 -5.98
CA ASN A 47 6.19 -3.16 -6.00
C ASN A 47 6.48 -3.72 -4.59
N ARG A 48 6.53 -2.86 -3.57
CA ARG A 48 6.75 -3.25 -2.17
C ARG A 48 5.45 -3.63 -1.45
N LEU A 49 4.29 -3.39 -2.06
CA LEU A 49 2.97 -3.64 -1.47
C LEU A 49 2.38 -4.95 -2.00
N GLN A 50 1.98 -5.82 -1.08
CA GLN A 50 1.41 -7.13 -1.38
C GLN A 50 0.03 -7.28 -0.76
N GLU A 51 -0.90 -7.90 -1.48
CA GLU A 51 -2.23 -8.21 -0.93
C GLU A 51 -2.10 -9.22 0.20
N ILE A 52 -2.83 -8.98 1.28
CA ILE A 52 -2.99 -9.97 2.35
C ILE A 52 -3.97 -11.02 1.82
N GLN A 53 -3.47 -12.22 1.49
CA GLN A 53 -4.35 -13.34 1.16
C GLN A 53 -5.02 -13.81 2.45
N GLN A 54 -6.31 -13.50 2.61
CA GLN A 54 -7.12 -14.14 3.65
C GLN A 54 -7.49 -15.54 3.12
N SER A 55 -6.85 -16.55 3.70
CA SER A 55 -7.19 -17.97 3.51
C SER A 55 -8.51 -18.34 4.19
#